data_AF-A0A7G1NAS2-F1
#
_entry.id   AF-A0A7G1NAS2-F1
#
_cell.length_a   1.000
_cell.length_b   1.000
_cell.length_c   1.000
_cell.angle_alpha   90.00
_cell.angle_beta   90.00
_cell.angle_gamma   90.00
#
_symmetry.space_group_name_H-M   'P 1'
#
loop_
_entity.id
_entity.type
_entity.pdbx_description
1 polymer ?
#
loop_
_entity_poly.entity_id
_entity_poly.type
_entity_poly.pdbx_seq_one_letter_code
_entity_poly.pdbx_strand_id
1 'polypeptide(L)'
;MDDGTDLTLEALGLAEAPREHPLLYPGAWPADSGLLDGDRFLPPERLVYEDRTPVIAIGSNGCPGQLRHKMTECGIRSPLPMVKARVTGIDAGVSAHVSRMGYVSASPVGAPGTVRELFVLWLDAGQLAVIDASEGVPLPGGNFDRAWLPSPDVRIDLADGSRLPGAYAYVNRHGVLHDGSGTPRTHPGERELLTELLVGLPRLRELFGVVPEEFCARARGDRRLCERGTRLFIEEKLVTASGLERYVAASARAQQSGSPGTGASLSPPLM
;
A
#
# COMPACT_ATOMS: atom_id res chain seq x y z
N MET A 1 -34.30 -14.10 -8.92
CA MET A 1 -33.79 -15.23 -8.14
C MET A 1 -32.46 -14.77 -7.63
N ASP A 2 -32.45 -14.26 -6.40
CA ASP A 2 -31.25 -13.79 -5.72
C ASP A 2 -30.50 -15.05 -5.31
N ASP A 3 -29.50 -15.44 -6.11
CA ASP A 3 -28.71 -16.64 -5.85
C ASP A 3 -27.87 -16.32 -4.62
N GLY A 4 -28.34 -16.78 -3.45
CA GLY A 4 -27.99 -16.39 -2.08
C GLY A 4 -26.51 -16.61 -1.71
N THR A 5 -25.62 -16.02 -2.48
CA THR A 5 -24.19 -16.01 -2.28
C THR A 5 -23.92 -15.13 -1.08
N ASP A 6 -23.34 -15.73 -0.04
CA ASP A 6 -22.90 -14.98 1.12
C ASP A 6 -21.71 -14.09 0.72
N LEU A 7 -21.96 -12.79 0.68
CA LEU A 7 -20.98 -11.77 0.30
C LEU A 7 -20.26 -11.17 1.52
N THR A 8 -20.35 -11.79 2.69
CA THR A 8 -19.57 -11.39 3.85
C THR A 8 -18.08 -11.63 3.61
N LEU A 9 -17.22 -10.79 4.20
CA LEU A 9 -15.78 -10.95 4.10
C LEU A 9 -15.32 -12.31 4.64
N GLU A 10 -16.01 -12.86 5.64
CA GLU A 10 -15.70 -14.19 6.19
C GLU A 10 -15.98 -15.29 5.17
N ALA A 11 -17.18 -15.32 4.58
CA ALA A 11 -17.54 -16.30 3.56
C ALA A 11 -16.65 -16.23 2.31
N LEU A 12 -16.16 -15.03 1.99
CA LEU A 12 -15.25 -14.80 0.85
C LEU A 12 -13.76 -15.06 1.19
N GLY A 13 -13.40 -15.36 2.44
CA GLY A 13 -11.99 -15.52 2.85
C GLY A 13 -11.18 -14.22 2.83
N LEU A 14 -11.84 -13.07 3.00
CA LEU A 14 -11.28 -11.73 2.92
C LEU A 14 -11.26 -10.98 4.27
N ALA A 15 -11.70 -11.63 5.35
CA ALA A 15 -11.89 -10.99 6.66
C ALA A 15 -10.59 -10.72 7.44
N GLU A 16 -9.57 -11.56 7.28
CA GLU A 16 -8.36 -11.48 8.10
C GLU A 16 -7.50 -10.25 7.75
N ALA A 17 -7.14 -9.46 8.77
CA ALA A 17 -6.28 -8.31 8.61
C ALA A 17 -4.81 -8.66 8.91
N PRO A 18 -3.84 -8.37 8.02
CA PRO A 18 -2.41 -8.47 8.30
C PRO A 18 -1.97 -7.69 9.54
N ARG A 19 -2.68 -6.62 9.89
CA ARG A 19 -2.46 -5.88 11.14
C ARG A 19 -2.67 -6.74 12.39
N GLU A 20 -3.53 -7.74 12.34
CA GLU A 20 -3.77 -8.68 13.44
C GLU A 20 -2.92 -9.95 13.27
N HIS A 21 -2.71 -10.38 12.03
CA HIS A 21 -1.96 -11.58 11.66
C HIS A 21 -0.81 -11.23 10.69
N PRO A 22 0.36 -10.77 11.18
CA PRO A 22 1.41 -10.19 10.32
C PRO A 22 1.93 -11.12 9.23
N LEU A 23 2.03 -12.42 9.52
CA LEU A 23 2.51 -13.42 8.55
C LEU A 23 1.55 -13.63 7.37
N LEU A 24 0.31 -13.15 7.45
CA LEU A 24 -0.60 -13.13 6.32
C LEU A 24 -0.31 -12.00 5.34
N TYR A 25 0.58 -11.05 5.68
CA TYR A 25 0.88 -9.92 4.81
C TYR A 25 1.27 -10.37 3.38
N PRO A 26 0.68 -9.77 2.32
CA PRO A 26 -0.16 -8.56 2.31
C PRO A 26 -1.66 -8.78 2.58
N GLY A 27 -2.09 -9.98 2.95
CA GLY A 27 -3.47 -10.37 3.17
C GLY A 27 -4.14 -10.90 1.91
N ALA A 28 -5.35 -11.44 2.06
CA ALA A 28 -6.15 -11.92 0.94
C ALA A 28 -6.67 -10.75 0.11
N TRP A 29 -6.55 -10.85 -1.22
CA TRP A 29 -7.07 -9.87 -2.18
C TRP A 29 -8.33 -10.44 -2.84
N PRO A 30 -9.35 -9.62 -3.13
CA PRO A 30 -10.52 -10.09 -3.84
C PRO A 30 -10.16 -10.47 -5.28
N ALA A 31 -10.95 -11.37 -5.88
CA ALA A 31 -10.72 -11.82 -7.25
C ALA A 31 -10.98 -10.72 -8.28
N ASP A 32 -11.99 -9.89 -8.02
CA ASP A 32 -12.53 -8.86 -8.92
C ASP A 32 -12.80 -7.55 -8.18
N SER A 33 -13.17 -6.52 -8.95
CA SER A 33 -13.61 -5.24 -8.43
C SER A 33 -14.82 -5.41 -7.50
N GLY A 34 -14.92 -4.56 -6.48
CA GLY A 34 -16.05 -4.56 -5.56
C GLY A 34 -16.12 -3.34 -4.66
N LEU A 35 -17.16 -3.31 -3.86
CA LEU A 35 -17.49 -2.27 -2.91
C LEU A 35 -17.40 -2.88 -1.50
N LEU A 36 -16.40 -2.45 -0.73
CA LEU A 36 -16.32 -2.79 0.69
C LEU A 36 -17.34 -1.95 1.45
N ASP A 37 -18.41 -2.59 1.92
CA ASP A 37 -19.48 -1.96 2.71
C ASP A 37 -19.66 -2.73 4.02
N GLY A 38 -19.17 -2.16 5.11
CA GLY A 38 -19.12 -2.84 6.40
C GLY A 38 -18.32 -4.15 6.30
N ASP A 39 -18.96 -5.25 6.68
CA ASP A 39 -18.41 -6.62 6.63
C ASP A 39 -18.74 -7.36 5.33
N ARG A 40 -19.19 -6.66 4.28
CA ARG A 40 -19.54 -7.26 2.98
C ARG A 40 -18.70 -6.69 1.85
N PHE A 41 -18.45 -7.51 0.84
CA PHE A 41 -17.83 -7.10 -0.42
C PHE A 41 -18.83 -7.28 -1.55
N LEU A 42 -19.44 -6.18 -1.97
CA LEU A 42 -20.54 -6.16 -2.93
C LEU A 42 -20.03 -5.88 -4.35
N PRO A 43 -20.74 -6.30 -5.41
CA PRO A 43 -20.44 -5.88 -6.76
C PRO A 43 -20.46 -4.35 -6.90
N PRO A 44 -19.55 -3.74 -7.68
CA PRO A 44 -19.55 -2.29 -7.87
C PRO A 44 -20.56 -1.89 -8.96
N GLU A 45 -21.22 -0.75 -8.79
CA GLU A 45 -22.13 -0.21 -9.81
C GLU A 45 -21.38 0.50 -10.95
N ARG A 46 -20.16 0.97 -10.68
CA ARG A 46 -19.29 1.68 -11.61
C ARG A 46 -17.82 1.45 -11.28
N LEU A 47 -16.94 1.69 -12.25
CA LEU A 47 -15.48 1.50 -12.09
C LEU A 47 -14.71 2.82 -11.86
N VAL A 48 -15.36 3.97 -12.12
CA VAL A 48 -14.77 5.30 -11.94
C VAL A 48 -15.63 6.11 -10.97
N TYR A 49 -14.98 6.75 -9.99
CA TYR A 49 -15.64 7.57 -8.97
C TYR A 49 -14.96 8.95 -8.96
N GLU A 50 -15.33 9.81 -9.91
CA GLU A 50 -14.70 11.13 -10.13
C GLU A 50 -14.78 12.05 -8.90
N ASP A 51 -15.72 11.79 -8.00
CA ASP A 51 -15.91 12.47 -6.71
C ASP A 51 -14.93 12.00 -5.62
N ARG A 52 -14.07 11.04 -5.91
CA ARG A 52 -13.17 10.37 -4.96
C ARG A 52 -11.73 10.41 -5.41
N THR A 53 -10.82 10.22 -4.45
CA THR A 53 -9.38 10.18 -4.69
C THR A 53 -8.94 8.77 -5.08
N PRO A 54 -8.41 8.54 -6.30
CA PRO A 54 -7.89 7.24 -6.70
C PRO A 54 -6.51 7.00 -6.07
N VAL A 55 -6.35 5.85 -5.40
CA VAL A 55 -5.09 5.43 -4.79
C VAL A 55 -4.78 3.99 -5.18
N ILE A 56 -3.61 3.73 -5.76
CA ILE A 56 -3.15 2.37 -6.05
C ILE A 56 -2.81 1.68 -4.73
N ALA A 57 -3.49 0.56 -4.47
CA ALA A 57 -3.21 -0.32 -3.35
C ALA A 57 -1.99 -1.19 -3.67
N ILE A 58 -0.91 -0.98 -2.92
CA ILE A 58 0.24 -1.88 -2.87
C ILE A 58 0.27 -2.51 -1.49
N GLY A 59 0.34 -3.83 -1.45
CA GLY A 59 0.38 -4.58 -0.20
C GLY A 59 -0.95 -4.59 0.56
N SER A 60 -0.91 -4.33 1.87
CA SER A 60 -2.06 -4.54 2.77
C SER A 60 -3.30 -3.69 2.49
N ASN A 61 -3.17 -2.57 1.76
CA ASN A 61 -4.32 -1.79 1.32
C ASN A 61 -5.13 -2.50 0.22
N GLY A 62 -4.62 -3.58 -0.38
CA GLY A 62 -5.38 -4.46 -1.28
C GLY A 62 -6.26 -5.48 -0.55
N CYS A 63 -6.13 -5.60 0.77
CA CYS A 63 -6.86 -6.55 1.60
C CYS A 63 -8.12 -5.91 2.21
N PRO A 64 -9.34 -6.41 1.91
CA PRO A 64 -10.59 -5.88 2.46
C PRO A 64 -10.66 -5.95 3.98
N GLY A 65 -10.24 -7.05 4.60
CA GLY A 65 -10.14 -7.20 6.05
C GLY A 65 -9.25 -6.14 6.69
N GLN A 66 -8.10 -5.84 6.06
CA GLN A 66 -7.22 -4.76 6.50
C GLN A 66 -7.88 -3.38 6.43
N LEU A 67 -8.53 -3.07 5.31
CA LEU A 67 -9.22 -1.80 5.11
C LEU A 67 -10.38 -1.68 6.10
N ARG A 68 -11.19 -2.73 6.27
CA ARG A 68 -12.29 -2.79 7.23
C ARG A 68 -11.81 -2.55 8.66
N HIS A 69 -10.69 -3.16 9.05
CA HIS A 69 -10.07 -2.91 10.35
C HIS A 69 -9.75 -1.43 10.53
N LYS A 70 -9.05 -0.80 9.57
CA LYS A 70 -8.71 0.65 9.60
C LYS A 70 -9.97 1.53 9.68
N MET A 71 -10.97 1.26 8.85
CA MET A 71 -12.20 2.06 8.80
C MET A 71 -13.00 1.94 10.11
N THR A 72 -13.09 0.74 10.68
CA THR A 72 -13.79 0.49 11.96
C THR A 72 -13.12 1.23 13.10
N GLU A 73 -11.79 1.16 13.20
CA GLU A 73 -10.99 1.83 14.24
C GLU A 73 -11.22 3.35 14.24
N CYS A 74 -11.45 3.93 13.05
CA CYS A 74 -11.69 5.36 12.88
C CYS A 74 -13.17 5.75 12.76
N GLY A 75 -14.11 4.80 12.95
CA GLY A 75 -15.55 5.07 12.88
C GLY A 75 -16.09 5.40 11.49
N ILE A 76 -15.35 5.11 10.42
CA ILE A 76 -15.79 5.29 9.03
C ILE A 76 -16.75 4.17 8.66
N ARG A 77 -17.94 4.56 8.16
CA ARG A 77 -18.99 3.64 7.71
C ARG A 77 -19.33 3.78 6.23
N SER A 78 -18.76 4.77 5.54
CA SER A 78 -19.01 4.95 4.11
C SER A 78 -18.42 3.79 3.31
N PRO A 79 -19.11 3.29 2.27
CA PRO A 79 -18.56 2.27 1.39
C PRO A 79 -17.27 2.71 0.69
N LEU A 80 -16.36 1.76 0.48
CA LEU A 80 -15.05 1.95 -0.14
C LEU A 80 -14.93 1.12 -1.43
N PRO A 81 -15.02 1.75 -2.61
CA PRO A 81 -14.82 1.07 -3.88
C PRO A 81 -13.37 0.65 -4.10
N MET A 82 -13.18 -0.62 -4.43
CA MET A 82 -11.91 -1.25 -4.80
C MET A 82 -12.02 -1.74 -6.24
N VAL A 83 -11.37 -1.05 -7.17
CA VAL A 83 -11.48 -1.35 -8.60
C VAL A 83 -10.21 -2.03 -9.09
N LYS A 84 -10.34 -3.26 -9.59
CA LYS A 84 -9.24 -4.00 -10.18
C LYS A 84 -8.84 -3.34 -11.50
N ALA A 85 -7.54 -3.11 -11.66
CA ALA A 85 -6.97 -2.44 -12.81
C ALA A 85 -5.70 -3.15 -13.28
N ARG A 86 -5.46 -3.10 -14.58
CA ARG A 86 -4.18 -3.44 -15.18
C ARG A 86 -3.26 -2.23 -15.10
N VAL A 87 -2.25 -2.30 -14.25
CA VAL A 87 -1.29 -1.22 -14.01
C VAL A 87 0.02 -1.55 -14.70
N THR A 88 0.50 -0.65 -15.56
CA THR A 88 1.82 -0.76 -16.22
C THR A 88 2.78 0.27 -15.63
N GLY A 89 4.03 -0.12 -15.39
CA GLY A 89 5.12 0.80 -15.04
C GLY A 89 5.54 0.76 -13.56
N ILE A 90 4.85 -0.02 -12.74
CA ILE A 90 5.22 -0.24 -11.33
C ILE A 90 5.11 -1.73 -10.95
N ASP A 91 5.85 -2.11 -9.91
CA ASP A 91 5.78 -3.42 -9.27
C ASP A 91 5.72 -3.28 -7.73
N ALA A 92 5.51 -4.39 -7.02
CA ALA A 92 5.54 -4.49 -5.56
C ALA A 92 6.92 -4.94 -5.07
N GLY A 93 7.73 -3.97 -4.64
CA GLY A 93 9.00 -4.23 -3.98
C GLY A 93 8.88 -4.38 -2.46
N VAL A 94 10.00 -4.66 -1.80
CA VAL A 94 10.07 -4.75 -0.33
C VAL A 94 10.52 -3.42 0.27
N SER A 95 9.74 -2.91 1.21
CA SER A 95 10.07 -1.74 2.01
C SER A 95 11.40 -1.89 2.74
N ALA A 96 12.21 -0.83 2.78
CA ALA A 96 13.40 -0.77 3.62
C ALA A 96 13.11 -0.35 5.08
N HIS A 97 11.92 -0.67 5.63
CA HIS A 97 11.61 -0.44 7.04
C HIS A 97 10.91 -1.64 7.69
N VAL A 98 11.18 -1.85 8.98
CA VAL A 98 10.44 -2.81 9.80
C VAL A 98 9.19 -2.14 10.36
N SER A 99 8.01 -2.67 10.02
CA SER A 99 6.74 -2.13 10.49
C SER A 99 6.49 -2.49 11.96
N ARG A 100 5.92 -1.54 12.71
CA ARG A 100 5.42 -1.75 14.07
C ARG A 100 4.25 -2.75 14.15
N MET A 101 3.71 -3.14 13.01
CA MET A 101 2.69 -4.20 12.91
C MET A 101 3.30 -5.60 12.89
N GLY A 102 4.63 -5.73 12.81
CA GLY A 102 5.32 -7.01 12.86
C GLY A 102 5.65 -7.63 11.51
N TYR A 103 5.71 -6.83 10.45
CA TYR A 103 6.07 -7.27 9.10
C TYR A 103 7.01 -6.28 8.41
N VAL A 104 7.60 -6.67 7.29
CA VAL A 104 8.31 -5.77 6.37
C VAL A 104 7.40 -5.51 5.18
N SER A 105 6.84 -4.30 5.08
CA SER A 105 5.78 -4.01 4.12
C SER A 105 6.24 -4.07 2.66
N ALA A 106 5.28 -4.18 1.75
CA ALA A 106 5.48 -3.93 0.33
C ALA A 106 5.53 -2.41 0.08
N SER A 107 6.25 -2.01 -0.97
CA SER A 107 6.33 -0.64 -1.45
C SER A 107 6.25 -0.64 -2.98
N PRO A 108 5.58 0.34 -3.61
CA PRO A 108 5.66 0.50 -5.05
C PRO A 108 7.12 0.76 -5.47
N VAL A 109 7.53 0.15 -6.57
CA VAL A 109 8.82 0.39 -7.23
C VAL A 109 8.58 0.67 -8.71
N GLY A 110 9.41 1.54 -9.30
CA GLY A 110 9.38 1.80 -10.73
C GLY A 110 9.81 0.55 -11.49
N ALA A 111 8.96 0.09 -12.40
CA ALA A 111 9.20 -1.11 -13.20
C ALA A 111 8.68 -0.89 -14.62
N PRO A 112 9.41 -0.13 -15.47
CA PRO A 112 8.98 0.18 -16.83
C PRO A 112 8.63 -1.09 -17.62
N GLY A 113 7.48 -1.07 -18.29
CA GLY A 113 6.99 -2.21 -19.09
C GLY A 113 6.42 -3.38 -18.29
N THR A 114 6.61 -3.43 -16.97
CA THR A 114 5.99 -4.45 -16.11
C THR A 114 4.51 -4.17 -15.97
N VAL A 115 3.70 -5.22 -16.08
CA VAL A 115 2.24 -5.16 -15.97
C VAL A 115 1.80 -5.98 -14.76
N ARG A 116 1.02 -5.36 -13.86
CA ARG A 116 0.43 -6.00 -12.69
C ARG A 116 -1.08 -5.79 -12.65
N GLU A 117 -1.81 -6.76 -12.09
CA GLU A 117 -3.19 -6.54 -11.68
C GLU A 117 -3.16 -6.04 -10.23
N LEU A 118 -3.63 -4.81 -10.02
CA LEU A 118 -3.67 -4.15 -8.72
C LEU A 118 -5.05 -3.53 -8.51
N PHE A 119 -5.33 -3.09 -7.29
CA PHE A 119 -6.56 -2.35 -6.99
C PHE A 119 -6.30 -0.85 -6.96
N VAL A 120 -7.20 -0.08 -7.56
CA VAL A 120 -7.37 1.35 -7.32
C VAL A 120 -8.48 1.51 -6.29
N LEU A 121 -8.14 2.05 -5.13
CA LEU A 121 -9.07 2.45 -4.10
C LEU A 121 -9.62 3.83 -4.45
N TRP A 122 -10.95 3.98 -4.42
CA TRP A 122 -11.60 5.27 -4.59
C TRP A 122 -12.02 5.82 -3.23
N LEU A 123 -11.18 6.67 -2.65
CA LEU A 123 -11.33 7.12 -1.27
C LEU A 123 -12.06 8.46 -1.21
N ASP A 124 -13.10 8.54 -0.37
CA ASP A 124 -13.60 9.84 0.08
C ASP A 124 -12.57 10.55 0.99
N ALA A 125 -12.82 11.81 1.34
CA ALA A 125 -11.86 12.60 2.13
C ALA A 125 -11.57 12.00 3.52
N GLY A 126 -12.56 11.39 4.17
CA GLY A 126 -12.40 10.75 5.47
C GLY A 126 -11.60 9.46 5.38
N GLN A 127 -11.93 8.61 4.41
CA GLN A 127 -11.19 7.38 4.10
C GLN A 127 -9.74 7.68 3.72
N LEU A 128 -9.50 8.70 2.90
CA LEU A 128 -8.15 9.11 2.50
C LEU A 128 -7.31 9.56 3.70
N ALA A 129 -7.88 10.35 4.61
CA ALA A 129 -7.20 10.78 5.84
C ALA A 129 -6.82 9.58 6.73
N VAL A 130 -7.68 8.55 6.82
CA VAL A 130 -7.38 7.32 7.56
C VAL A 130 -6.20 6.58 6.93
N ILE A 131 -6.19 6.43 5.59
CA ILE A 131 -5.07 5.76 4.93
C ILE A 131 -3.78 6.57 5.09
N ASP A 132 -3.80 7.87 4.82
CA ASP A 132 -2.64 8.77 5.01
C ASP A 132 -2.06 8.67 6.43
N ALA A 133 -2.92 8.69 7.45
CA ALA A 133 -2.49 8.54 8.84
C ALA A 133 -1.84 7.18 9.10
N SER A 134 -2.39 6.10 8.53
CA SER A 134 -1.85 4.74 8.67
C SER A 134 -0.48 4.57 7.99
N GLU A 135 -0.22 5.30 6.90
CA GLU A 135 1.07 5.31 6.20
C GLU A 135 2.06 6.34 6.80
N GLY A 136 1.59 7.16 7.76
CA GLY A 136 2.36 8.17 8.44
C GLY A 136 2.59 9.45 7.65
N VAL A 137 1.87 9.69 6.55
CA VAL A 137 2.05 10.86 5.67
C VAL A 137 2.07 12.19 6.43
N PRO A 138 1.15 12.46 7.39
CA PRO A 138 1.13 13.73 8.12
C PRO A 138 2.30 13.92 9.09
N LEU A 139 3.05 12.85 9.40
CA LEU A 139 4.11 12.88 10.39
C LEU A 139 5.47 13.14 9.73
N PRO A 140 6.33 14.02 10.29
CA PRO A 140 7.69 14.22 9.77
C PRO A 140 8.51 12.93 9.71
N GLY A 141 8.31 12.02 10.67
CA GLY A 141 8.94 10.69 10.74
C GLY A 141 8.07 9.55 10.18
N GLY A 142 7.07 9.86 9.35
CA GLY A 142 6.26 8.86 8.66
C GLY A 142 7.07 7.97 7.72
N ASN A 143 6.50 6.83 7.31
CA ASN A 143 7.20 5.87 6.47
C ASN A 143 7.02 6.12 4.97
N PHE A 144 5.97 6.84 4.58
CA PHE A 144 5.63 7.06 3.18
C PHE A 144 5.24 8.51 2.90
N ASP A 145 5.41 8.90 1.64
CA ASP A 145 4.83 10.08 1.03
C ASP A 145 3.76 9.69 0.03
N ARG A 146 2.64 10.42 0.01
CA ARG A 146 1.64 10.25 -1.04
C ARG A 146 2.07 11.02 -2.29
N ALA A 147 2.24 10.31 -3.41
CA ALA A 147 2.65 10.87 -4.68
C ALA A 147 1.66 10.55 -5.80
N TRP A 148 1.36 11.54 -6.64
CA TRP A 148 0.57 11.33 -7.85
C TRP A 148 1.43 10.65 -8.92
N LEU A 149 0.98 9.51 -9.43
CA LEU A 149 1.61 8.79 -10.53
C LEU A 149 0.79 9.06 -11.81
N PRO A 150 1.28 9.91 -12.73
CA PRO A 150 0.54 10.29 -13.92
C PRO A 150 0.66 9.24 -15.04
N SER A 151 -0.34 9.18 -15.90
CA SER A 151 -0.21 8.63 -17.25
C SER A 151 0.59 9.61 -18.13
N PRO A 152 1.46 9.16 -19.06
CA PRO A 152 1.68 7.77 -19.47
C PRO A 152 2.75 7.02 -18.67
N ASP A 153 3.42 7.66 -17.71
CA ASP A 153 4.50 7.05 -16.93
C ASP A 153 4.04 5.78 -16.20
N VAL A 154 2.85 5.87 -15.58
CA VAL A 154 2.13 4.74 -15.00
C VAL A 154 0.76 4.67 -15.66
N ARG A 155 0.53 3.61 -16.44
CA ARG A 155 -0.75 3.41 -17.14
C ARG A 155 -1.68 2.56 -16.29
N ILE A 156 -2.92 3.00 -16.13
CA ILE A 156 -3.94 2.32 -15.33
C ILE A 156 -5.15 2.09 -16.23
N ASP A 157 -5.31 0.85 -16.67
CA ASP A 157 -6.37 0.42 -17.57
C ASP A 157 -7.43 -0.38 -16.80
N LEU A 158 -8.69 0.02 -16.90
CA LEU A 158 -9.81 -0.64 -16.25
C LEU A 158 -10.45 -1.69 -17.16
N ALA A 159 -11.29 -2.55 -16.58
CA ALA A 159 -11.91 -3.66 -17.30
C ALA A 159 -12.87 -3.23 -18.43
N ASP A 160 -13.43 -2.02 -18.36
CA ASP A 160 -14.29 -1.44 -19.39
C ASP A 160 -13.51 -0.78 -20.54
N GLY A 161 -12.17 -0.86 -20.52
CA GLY A 161 -11.29 -0.23 -21.50
C GLY A 161 -10.99 1.24 -21.23
N SER A 162 -11.56 1.84 -20.18
CA SER A 162 -11.17 3.18 -19.76
C SER A 162 -9.74 3.22 -19.22
N ARG A 163 -9.07 4.35 -19.41
CA ARG A 163 -7.74 4.62 -18.88
C ARG A 163 -7.81 5.81 -17.93
N LEU A 164 -7.29 5.64 -16.72
CA LEU A 164 -7.22 6.73 -15.75
C LEU A 164 -6.08 7.70 -16.11
N PRO A 165 -6.23 9.01 -15.83
CA PRO A 165 -5.16 10.00 -16.02
C PRO A 165 -3.98 9.80 -15.05
N GLY A 166 -4.19 9.04 -13.98
CA GLY A 166 -3.22 8.71 -12.95
C GLY A 166 -3.92 8.29 -11.67
N ALA A 167 -3.14 7.96 -10.66
CA ALA A 167 -3.62 7.71 -9.31
C ALA A 167 -2.51 8.02 -8.29
N TYR A 168 -2.88 8.23 -7.04
CA TYR A 168 -1.90 8.34 -5.97
C TYR A 168 -1.31 6.97 -5.60
N ALA A 169 -0.08 6.97 -5.11
CA ALA A 169 0.53 5.83 -4.43
C ALA A 169 1.33 6.31 -3.22
N TYR A 170 1.64 5.40 -2.30
CA TYR A 170 2.48 5.68 -1.13
C TYR A 170 3.93 5.27 -1.41
N VAL A 171 4.79 6.24 -1.66
CA VAL A 171 6.23 6.05 -1.96
C VAL A 171 7.02 6.05 -0.66
N ASN A 172 7.85 5.03 -0.45
CA ASN A 172 8.54 4.82 0.82
C ASN A 172 9.69 5.81 1.03
N ARG A 173 9.70 6.47 2.20
CA ARG A 173 10.74 7.45 2.59
C ARG A 173 12.08 6.82 2.91
N HIS A 174 12.08 5.53 3.27
CA HIS A 174 13.29 4.77 3.61
C HIS A 174 13.93 4.10 2.39
N GLY A 175 13.31 4.18 1.22
CA GLY A 175 13.68 3.39 0.04
C GLY A 175 13.15 1.95 0.13
N VAL A 176 13.75 1.06 -0.64
CA VAL A 176 13.36 -0.35 -0.77
C VAL A 176 14.57 -1.27 -0.67
N LEU A 177 14.36 -2.52 -0.29
CA LEU A 177 15.41 -3.53 -0.28
C LEU A 177 15.77 -3.93 -1.72
N HIS A 178 17.05 -4.13 -2.01
CA HIS A 178 17.51 -4.67 -3.29
C HIS A 178 17.85 -6.17 -3.22
N ASP A 179 17.90 -6.82 -4.38
CA ASP A 179 18.18 -8.26 -4.56
C ASP A 179 19.68 -8.62 -4.57
N GLY A 180 20.54 -7.72 -4.10
CA GLY A 180 22.00 -7.82 -4.21
C GLY A 180 22.61 -7.24 -5.50
N SER A 181 21.85 -7.05 -6.57
CA SER A 181 22.32 -6.39 -7.81
C SER A 181 22.17 -4.86 -7.79
N GLY A 182 21.51 -4.33 -6.75
CA GLY A 182 21.09 -2.93 -6.66
C GLY A 182 19.68 -2.68 -7.22
N THR A 183 19.08 -3.67 -7.86
CA THR A 183 17.69 -3.66 -8.34
C THR A 183 16.72 -3.88 -7.18
N PRO A 184 15.61 -3.13 -7.06
CA PRO A 184 14.60 -3.40 -6.06
C PRO A 184 14.14 -4.86 -6.07
N ARG A 185 14.16 -5.51 -4.90
CA ARG A 185 13.71 -6.89 -4.73
C ARG A 185 12.18 -6.93 -4.73
N THR A 186 11.60 -7.95 -5.35
CA THR A 186 10.15 -8.25 -5.30
C THR A 186 9.74 -8.83 -3.96
N HIS A 187 8.50 -8.59 -3.53
CA HIS A 187 7.98 -9.15 -2.27
C HIS A 187 7.40 -10.56 -2.47
N PRO A 188 8.02 -11.64 -1.96
CA PRO A 188 7.53 -13.02 -2.20
C PRO A 188 6.34 -13.40 -1.32
N GLY A 189 6.10 -12.63 -0.25
CA GLY A 189 5.17 -12.96 0.83
C GLY A 189 5.91 -12.93 2.15
N GLU A 190 5.21 -12.63 3.24
CA GLU A 190 5.89 -12.27 4.49
C GLU A 190 6.75 -13.40 5.06
N ARG A 191 6.22 -14.63 5.06
CA ARG A 191 6.91 -15.77 5.68
C ARG A 191 8.22 -16.12 4.97
N GLU A 192 8.19 -16.14 3.65
CA GLU A 192 9.38 -16.39 2.83
C GLU A 192 10.38 -15.23 2.98
N LEU A 193 9.91 -13.99 2.86
CA LEU A 193 10.75 -12.80 3.02
C LEU A 193 11.49 -12.79 4.36
N LEU A 194 10.76 -12.96 5.46
CA LEU A 194 11.36 -12.96 6.79
C LEU A 194 12.33 -14.13 6.96
N THR A 195 12.01 -15.31 6.43
CA THR A 195 12.92 -16.46 6.48
C THR A 195 14.24 -16.14 5.78
N GLU A 196 14.19 -15.58 4.57
CA GLU A 196 15.38 -15.18 3.81
C GLU A 196 16.20 -14.10 4.54
N LEU A 197 15.53 -13.05 5.05
CA LEU A 197 16.21 -11.96 5.75
C LEU A 197 16.87 -12.45 7.05
N LEU A 198 16.18 -13.29 7.82
CA LEU A 198 16.73 -13.87 9.04
C LEU A 198 17.90 -14.80 8.72
N VAL A 199 17.84 -15.61 7.66
CA VAL A 199 18.98 -16.45 7.25
C VAL A 199 20.18 -15.60 6.81
N GLY A 200 19.93 -14.57 6.01
CA GLY A 200 20.96 -13.72 5.41
C GLY A 200 21.61 -12.72 6.38
N LEU A 201 20.93 -12.33 7.45
CA LEU A 201 21.36 -11.21 8.32
C LEU A 201 21.47 -11.65 9.79
N PRO A 202 22.66 -12.08 10.26
CA PRO A 202 22.87 -12.50 11.65
C PRO A 202 22.44 -11.44 12.67
N ARG A 203 22.75 -10.17 12.42
CA ARG A 203 22.36 -9.04 13.28
C ARG A 203 20.85 -8.83 13.31
N LEU A 204 20.13 -9.16 12.22
CA LEU A 204 18.67 -9.11 12.23
C LEU A 204 18.10 -10.22 13.12
N ARG A 205 18.70 -11.42 13.09
CA ARG A 205 18.30 -12.53 13.98
C ARG A 205 18.50 -12.20 15.45
N GLU A 206 19.61 -11.55 15.79
CA GLU A 206 19.86 -11.12 17.17
C GLU A 206 18.76 -10.20 17.69
N LEU A 207 18.27 -9.29 16.85
CA LEU A 207 17.18 -8.38 17.19
C LEU A 207 15.83 -9.10 17.28
N PHE A 208 15.48 -9.85 16.25
CA PHE A 208 14.11 -10.25 16.00
C PHE A 208 13.83 -11.74 16.21
N GLY A 209 14.85 -12.56 16.46
CA GLY A 209 14.70 -14.02 16.61
C GLY A 209 15.11 -14.78 15.35
N VAL A 210 14.98 -16.10 15.37
CA VAL A 210 15.50 -16.99 14.33
C VAL A 210 14.41 -17.54 13.40
N VAL A 211 13.13 -17.29 13.72
CA VAL A 211 11.98 -17.67 12.89
C VAL A 211 11.03 -16.48 12.66
N PRO A 212 10.23 -16.48 11.57
CA PRO A 212 9.30 -15.39 11.26
C PRO A 212 8.33 -15.03 12.39
N GLU A 213 7.82 -16.02 13.13
CA GLU A 213 6.91 -15.81 14.26
C GLU A 213 7.54 -14.96 15.37
N GLU A 214 8.81 -15.23 15.70
CA GLU A 214 9.55 -14.43 16.68
C GLU A 214 9.76 -13.01 16.18
N PHE A 215 10.07 -12.86 14.88
CA PHE A 215 10.22 -11.55 14.26
C PHE A 215 8.95 -10.73 14.43
N CYS A 216 7.81 -11.30 14.05
CA CYS A 216 6.52 -10.64 14.20
C CYS A 216 6.24 -10.28 15.65
N ALA A 217 6.41 -11.21 16.58
CA ALA A 217 6.13 -11.01 17.99
C ALA A 217 6.98 -9.89 18.62
N ARG A 218 8.28 -9.84 18.29
CA ARG A 218 9.20 -8.83 18.85
C ARG A 218 9.03 -7.46 18.20
N ALA A 219 8.79 -7.40 16.90
CA ALA A 219 8.59 -6.14 16.20
C ALA A 219 7.26 -5.46 16.56
N ARG A 220 6.21 -6.24 16.88
CA ARG A 220 4.89 -5.69 17.21
C ARG A 220 4.95 -4.73 18.39
N GLY A 221 4.53 -3.49 18.15
CA GLY A 221 4.42 -2.45 19.18
C GLY A 221 5.75 -1.83 19.62
N ASP A 222 6.91 -2.48 19.42
CA ASP A 222 8.22 -1.96 19.81
C ASP A 222 8.82 -1.03 18.76
N ARG A 223 8.48 0.27 18.89
CA ARG A 223 9.01 1.31 18.01
C ARG A 223 10.54 1.37 18.00
N ARG A 224 11.21 1.22 19.14
CA ARG A 224 12.67 1.37 19.22
C ARG A 224 13.36 0.19 18.54
N LEU A 225 12.83 -1.01 18.69
CA LEU A 225 13.36 -2.20 18.02
C LEU A 225 13.14 -2.11 16.51
N CYS A 226 11.95 -1.71 16.04
CA CYS A 226 11.69 -1.47 14.62
C CYS A 226 12.65 -0.43 14.03
N GLU A 227 12.86 0.71 14.71
CA GLU A 227 13.83 1.72 14.26
C GLU A 227 15.25 1.18 14.15
N ARG A 228 15.67 0.29 15.07
CA ARG A 228 16.98 -0.39 14.98
C ARG A 228 17.05 -1.34 13.79
N GLY A 229 16.00 -2.13 13.55
CA GLY A 229 15.91 -3.01 12.37
C GLY A 229 15.95 -2.24 11.06
N THR A 230 15.20 -1.14 10.96
CA THR A 230 15.23 -0.25 9.79
C THR A 230 16.63 0.33 9.55
N ARG A 231 17.32 0.81 10.59
CA ARG A 231 18.71 1.28 10.46
C ARG A 231 19.67 0.17 10.04
N LEU A 232 19.46 -1.05 10.52
CA LEU A 232 20.29 -2.20 10.15
C LEU A 232 20.27 -2.44 8.65
N PHE A 233 19.13 -2.30 7.95
CA PHE A 233 19.09 -2.45 6.49
C PHE A 233 20.03 -1.47 5.76
N ILE A 234 20.17 -0.24 6.28
CA ILE A 234 21.10 0.76 5.74
C ILE A 234 22.54 0.37 6.06
N GLU A 235 22.83 -0.04 7.30
CA GLU A 235 24.17 -0.44 7.75
C GLU A 235 24.70 -1.66 6.96
N GLU A 236 23.82 -2.61 6.64
CA GLU A 236 24.10 -3.78 5.82
C GLU A 236 24.09 -3.47 4.31
N LYS A 237 23.90 -2.20 3.93
CA LYS A 237 23.89 -1.72 2.54
C LYS A 237 22.89 -2.46 1.65
N LEU A 238 21.67 -2.66 2.15
CA LEU A 238 20.59 -3.38 1.45
C LEU A 238 19.57 -2.44 0.79
N VAL A 239 19.72 -1.13 0.94
CA VAL A 239 18.72 -0.14 0.58
C VAL A 239 19.05 0.52 -0.75
N THR A 240 18.07 0.61 -1.63
CA THR A 240 18.12 1.34 -2.90
C THR A 240 16.89 2.24 -3.04
N ALA A 241 16.92 3.15 -4.02
CA ALA A 241 15.77 3.97 -4.37
C ALA A 241 14.66 3.11 -5.02
N SER A 242 13.40 3.45 -4.77
CA SER A 242 12.25 2.83 -5.42
C SER A 242 12.15 3.21 -6.91
N GLY A 243 12.75 4.32 -7.31
CA GLY A 243 12.62 4.89 -8.65
C GLY A 243 11.37 5.76 -8.82
N LEU A 244 10.61 6.01 -7.76
CA LEU A 244 9.38 6.81 -7.74
C LEU A 244 9.51 8.13 -6.98
N GLU A 245 10.67 8.43 -6.39
CA GLU A 245 10.94 9.61 -5.57
C GLU A 245 10.69 10.93 -6.33
N ARG A 246 10.88 10.92 -7.66
CA ARG A 246 10.60 12.08 -8.53
C ARG A 246 9.13 12.53 -8.46
N TYR A 247 8.19 11.62 -8.26
CA TYR A 247 6.76 11.93 -8.18
C TYR A 247 6.38 12.56 -6.84
N VAL A 248 7.10 12.23 -5.77
CA VAL A 248 6.94 12.90 -4.46
C VAL A 248 7.31 14.37 -4.59
N ALA A 249 8.48 14.65 -5.17
CA ALA A 249 8.94 16.02 -5.38
C ALA A 249 7.99 16.84 -6.26
N ALA A 250 7.46 16.24 -7.34
CA ALA A 250 6.48 16.87 -8.20
C ALA A 250 5.16 17.17 -7.46
N SER A 251 4.66 16.21 -6.68
CA SER A 251 3.42 16.35 -5.90
C SER A 251 3.54 17.44 -4.83
N ALA A 252 4.67 17.51 -4.13
CA ALA A 252 4.93 18.55 -3.14
C ALA A 252 4.95 19.96 -3.76
N ARG A 253 5.54 20.11 -4.95
CA ARG A 253 5.55 21.40 -5.69
C ARG A 253 4.15 21.81 -6.11
N ALA A 254 3.34 20.88 -6.63
CA ALA A 254 1.97 21.15 -7.04
C ALA A 254 1.09 21.63 -5.86
N GLN A 255 1.26 21.03 -4.68
CA GLN A 255 0.58 21.45 -3.46
C GLN A 255 0.99 22.86 -3.00
N GLN A 256 2.26 23.23 -3.18
CA GLN A 256 2.75 24.57 -2.86
C GLN A 256 2.27 25.63 -3.85
N SER A 257 2.22 25.31 -5.15
CA SER A 257 1.73 26.24 -6.19
C SER A 257 0.21 26.41 -6.19
N GLY A 258 -0.54 25.45 -5.64
CA GLY A 258 -2.00 25.49 -5.52
C GLY A 258 -2.53 26.32 -4.34
N SER A 259 -1.66 26.99 -3.56
CA SER A 259 -2.07 27.82 -2.43
C SER A 259 -1.97 29.31 -2.77
N PRO A 260 -3.11 29.93 -3.12
CA PRO A 260 -3.49 31.19 -2.51
C PRO A 260 -4.98 31.23 -2.10
N GLY A 261 -5.26 31.73 -0.89
CA GLY A 261 -6.53 32.28 -0.37
C GLY A 261 -7.89 31.77 -0.91
N THR A 262 -8.70 31.18 -0.02
CA THR A 262 -10.17 31.12 -0.08
C THR A 262 -10.82 30.90 -1.46
N GLY A 263 -11.22 29.65 -1.78
CA GLY A 263 -12.14 29.40 -2.89
C GLY A 263 -12.18 27.94 -3.32
N ALA A 264 -13.38 27.42 -3.49
CA ALA A 264 -13.66 26.02 -3.82
C ALA A 264 -13.15 25.56 -5.20
N SER A 265 -13.07 24.23 -5.33
CA SER A 265 -12.93 23.43 -6.55
C SER A 265 -11.50 23.25 -7.09
N LEU A 266 -11.03 22.00 -7.06
CA LEU A 266 -9.86 21.57 -7.83
C LEU A 266 -10.27 20.42 -8.76
N SER A 267 -10.52 20.77 -10.02
CA SER A 267 -10.31 19.87 -11.16
C SER A 267 -8.79 19.66 -11.36
N PRO A 268 -8.35 18.49 -11.88
CA PRO A 268 -6.93 18.23 -12.11
C PRO A 268 -6.35 19.15 -13.21
N PRO A 269 -5.04 19.47 -13.14
CA PRO A 269 -4.40 20.32 -14.14
C PRO A 269 -4.27 19.58 -15.47
N LEU A 270 -4.73 20.23 -16.54
CA LEU A 270 -4.52 19.82 -17.92
C LEU A 270 -3.06 20.09 -18.33
N MET A 271 -2.29 19.03 -18.62
CA MET A 271 -1.36 18.95 -19.76
C MET A 271 -1.20 17.48 -20.17
#